data_AF-A0A5Z3C5Z9-F1
#
_entry.id   AF-A0A5Z3C5Z9-F1
#
_cell.length_a   1.000
_cell.length_b   1.000
_cell.length_c   1.000
_cell.angle_alpha   90.00
_cell.angle_beta   90.00
_cell.angle_gamma   90.00
#
_symmetry.space_group_name_H-M   'P 1'
#
loop_
_entity.id
_entity.type
_entity.pdbx_description
1 polymer ?
#
loop_
_entity_poly.entity_id
_entity_poly.type
_entity_poly.pdbx_seq_one_letter_code
_entity_poly.pdbx_strand_id
1 'polypeptide(L)'
;MYKKNINDFIIDCSNLSSSMSVSYSQVAPSFVFSNTGRRNSVKFFSITLPQLISVLKDIESNIDKFINFNTYNESTWRNLFELNIKDAVVNTLSTTQTLPLFSL
;
A
#
# COMPACT_ATOMS: atom_id res chain seq x y z
N MET A 1 14.39 27.27 0.37
CA MET A 1 12.97 26.90 0.23
C MET A 1 12.65 26.83 -1.26
N TYR A 2 12.09 25.71 -1.72
CA TYR A 2 11.72 25.54 -3.13
C TYR A 2 10.63 26.56 -3.50
N LYS A 3 10.75 27.22 -4.66
CA LYS A 3 9.93 28.39 -5.01
C LYS A 3 8.83 28.11 -6.03
N LYS A 4 8.80 26.93 -6.65
CA LYS A 4 7.79 26.55 -7.65
C LYS A 4 6.64 25.77 -6.99
N ASN A 5 5.55 25.54 -7.73
CA ASN A 5 4.39 24.80 -7.22
C ASN A 5 4.69 23.28 -7.12
N ILE A 6 3.75 22.52 -6.56
CA ILE A 6 3.95 21.07 -6.37
C ILE A 6 4.06 20.29 -7.68
N ASN A 7 3.38 20.71 -8.75
CA ASN A 7 3.49 20.04 -10.05
C ASN A 7 4.88 20.26 -10.65
N ASP A 8 5.40 21.49 -10.57
CA ASP A 8 6.76 21.80 -11.01
C ASP A 8 7.80 21.02 -10.18
N PHE A 9 7.53 20.85 -8.88
CA PHE A 9 8.38 20.02 -8.01
C PHE A 9 8.41 18.55 -8.48
N ILE A 10 7.26 17.96 -8.78
CA ILE A 10 7.18 16.59 -9.29
C ILE A 10 7.92 16.45 -10.62
N ILE A 11 7.75 17.42 -11.54
CA ILE A 11 8.43 17.42 -12.83
C ILE A 11 9.95 17.49 -12.62
N ASP A 12 10.43 18.43 -11.79
CA ASP A 12 11.85 18.57 -11.49
C ASP A 12 12.43 17.28 -10.88
N CYS A 13 11.69 16.62 -9.97
CA CYS A 13 12.09 15.33 -9.41
C CYS A 13 12.10 14.19 -10.45
N SER A 14 11.14 14.16 -11.36
CA SER A 14 11.06 13.14 -12.41
C SER A 14 12.21 13.24 -13.44
N ASN A 15 12.84 14.41 -13.55
CA ASN A 15 13.99 14.65 -14.42
C ASN A 15 15.34 14.27 -13.79
N LEU A 16 15.36 13.86 -12.51
CA LEU A 16 16.56 13.36 -11.87
C LEU A 16 16.93 11.97 -12.41
N SER A 17 18.21 11.71 -12.66
CA SER A 17 18.68 10.40 -13.12
C SER A 17 18.52 9.36 -12.02
N SER A 18 17.43 8.60 -12.07
CA SER A 18 17.06 7.58 -11.09
C SER A 18 16.18 6.50 -11.74
N SER A 19 16.21 5.30 -11.18
CA SER A 19 15.23 4.24 -11.49
C SER A 19 13.91 4.39 -10.73
N MET A 20 13.79 5.43 -9.89
CA MET A 20 12.59 5.72 -9.11
C MET A 20 11.66 6.67 -9.86
N SER A 21 10.35 6.47 -9.70
CA SER A 21 9.32 7.41 -10.16
C SER A 21 8.65 8.10 -8.97
N VAL A 22 8.13 9.31 -9.20
CA VAL A 22 7.39 10.08 -8.21
C VAL A 22 6.16 10.69 -8.85
N SER A 23 5.05 10.73 -8.13
CA SER A 23 3.81 11.37 -8.55
C SER A 23 3.16 12.07 -7.36
N TYR A 24 2.38 13.12 -7.64
CA TYR A 24 1.54 13.77 -6.64
C TYR A 24 0.15 13.15 -6.69
N SER A 25 -0.27 12.54 -5.58
CA SER A 25 -1.61 11.97 -5.44
C SER A 25 -2.59 12.99 -4.86
N GLN A 26 -3.88 12.70 -5.01
CA GLN A 26 -4.93 13.49 -4.37
C GLN A 26 -4.77 13.48 -2.84
N VAL A 27 -4.98 14.64 -2.21
CA VAL A 27 -5.07 14.74 -0.75
C VAL A 27 -6.25 13.93 -0.26
N ALA A 28 -5.99 12.94 0.59
CA ALA A 28 -7.01 12.05 1.14
C ALA A 28 -6.69 11.72 2.60
N PRO A 29 -7.71 11.45 3.44
CA PRO A 29 -7.51 10.84 4.75
C PRO A 29 -6.70 9.55 4.62
N SER A 30 -5.81 9.28 5.57
CA SER A 30 -4.98 8.09 5.57
C SER A 30 -5.03 7.35 6.90
N PHE A 31 -4.90 6.04 6.81
CA PHE A 31 -4.72 5.13 7.93
C PHE A 31 -3.24 4.86 8.09
N VAL A 32 -2.74 4.97 9.32
CA VAL A 32 -1.34 4.67 9.66
C VAL A 32 -1.29 3.32 10.34
N PHE A 33 -0.46 2.44 9.81
CA PHE A 33 -0.22 1.11 10.34
C PHE A 33 1.21 1.00 10.84
N SER A 34 1.43 0.14 11.83
CA SER A 34 2.77 -0.15 12.34
C SER A 34 2.96 -1.62 12.64
N ASN A 35 4.18 -2.09 12.49
CA ASN A 35 4.59 -3.45 12.80
C ASN A 35 5.98 -3.47 13.46
N THR A 36 6.21 -4.51 14.26
CA THR A 36 7.53 -4.79 14.83
C THR A 36 8.43 -5.39 13.75
N GLY A 37 9.44 -4.64 13.36
CA GLY A 37 10.52 -5.07 12.49
C GLY A 37 11.65 -5.79 13.25
N ARG A 38 12.69 -6.20 12.51
CA ARG A 38 13.90 -6.79 13.10
C ARG A 38 14.52 -5.82 14.12
N ARG A 39 15.05 -6.37 15.22
CA ARG A 39 15.74 -5.63 16.30
C ARG A 39 14.86 -4.59 17.02
N ASN A 40 13.57 -4.87 17.23
CA ASN A 40 12.63 -3.96 17.91
C ASN A 40 12.45 -2.59 17.23
N SER A 41 12.80 -2.49 15.93
CA SER A 41 12.49 -1.29 15.15
C SER A 41 11.03 -1.32 14.75
N VAL A 42 10.29 -0.23 14.96
CA VAL A 42 8.91 -0.11 14.47
C VAL A 42 8.96 0.46 13.06
N LYS A 43 8.29 -0.19 12.10
CA LYS A 43 8.08 0.38 10.77
C LYS A 43 6.65 0.93 10.68
N PHE A 44 6.50 1.99 9.90
CA PHE A 44 5.22 2.67 9.70
C PHE A 44 4.89 2.71 8.22
N PHE A 45 3.61 2.54 7.91
CA PHE A 45 3.07 2.61 6.56
C PHE A 45 1.76 3.37 6.60
N SER A 46 1.39 3.99 5.48
CA SER A 46 0.11 4.67 5.34
C SER A 46 -0.61 4.23 4.08
N ILE A 47 -1.92 4.02 4.20
CA ILE A 47 -2.81 3.74 3.07
C ILE A 47 -3.92 4.77 3.11
N THR A 48 -4.22 5.39 1.97
CA THR A 48 -5.31 6.37 1.88
C THR A 48 -6.67 5.69 1.92
N LEU A 49 -7.70 6.40 2.35
CA LEU A 49 -9.07 5.88 2.36
C LEU A 49 -9.55 5.37 0.98
N PRO A 50 -9.29 6.06 -0.15
CA PRO A 50 -9.65 5.53 -1.48
C PRO A 50 -8.97 4.21 -1.81
N GLN A 51 -7.69 4.05 -1.45
CA GLN A 51 -6.94 2.81 -1.67
C GLN A 51 -7.52 1.67 -0.82
N LEU A 52 -7.84 1.94 0.44
CA LEU A 52 -8.49 0.97 1.32
C LEU A 52 -9.85 0.52 0.76
N ILE A 53 -10.68 1.45 0.30
CA ILE A 53 -11.97 1.13 -0.32
C ILE A 53 -11.77 0.27 -1.58
N SER A 54 -10.76 0.58 -2.41
CA SER A 54 -10.46 -0.22 -3.60
C SER A 54 -10.09 -1.66 -3.23
N VAL A 55 -9.30 -1.84 -2.18
CA VAL A 55 -8.89 -3.17 -1.68
C VAL A 55 -10.09 -3.95 -1.17
N LEU A 56 -10.97 -3.34 -0.38
CA LEU A 56 -12.18 -3.98 0.12
C LEU A 56 -13.10 -4.44 -1.02
N LYS A 57 -13.25 -3.62 -2.08
CA LYS A 57 -14.02 -3.99 -3.28
C LYS A 57 -13.38 -5.13 -4.07
N ASP A 58 -12.05 -5.16 -4.17
CA ASP A 58 -11.33 -6.26 -4.83
C ASP A 58 -11.49 -7.57 -4.02
N ILE A 59 -11.46 -7.52 -2.68
CA ILE A 59 -11.72 -8.67 -1.80
C ILE A 59 -13.17 -9.15 -1.97
N GLU A 60 -14.15 -8.23 -1.90
CA GLU A 60 -15.57 -8.54 -2.09
C GLU A 60 -15.82 -9.21 -3.46
N SER A 61 -15.24 -8.67 -4.53
CA SER A 61 -15.37 -9.22 -5.89
C SER A 61 -14.71 -10.59 -6.07
N ASN A 62 -13.82 -10.99 -5.16
CA ASN A 62 -13.10 -12.26 -5.18
C ASN A 62 -13.37 -13.09 -3.92
N ILE A 63 -14.49 -12.86 -3.24
CA ILE A 63 -14.74 -13.39 -1.89
C ILE A 63 -14.59 -14.91 -1.78
N ASP A 64 -14.94 -15.65 -2.84
CA ASP A 64 -14.80 -17.12 -2.91
C ASP A 64 -13.35 -17.60 -2.71
N LYS A 65 -12.37 -16.76 -3.06
CA LYS A 65 -10.94 -17.04 -2.86
C LYS A 65 -10.50 -16.74 -1.43
N PHE A 66 -11.15 -15.80 -0.75
CA PHE A 66 -10.77 -15.32 0.60
C PHE A 66 -11.50 -16.04 1.72
N ILE A 67 -12.74 -16.50 1.50
CA ILE A 67 -13.65 -17.01 2.54
C ILE A 67 -13.08 -18.19 3.33
N ASN A 68 -12.23 -19.01 2.71
CA ASN A 68 -11.60 -20.17 3.34
C ASN A 68 -10.35 -19.82 4.19
N PHE A 69 -9.92 -18.56 4.19
CA PHE A 69 -8.69 -18.10 4.84
C PHE A 69 -8.96 -17.05 5.92
N ASN A 70 -9.90 -17.36 6.82
CA ASN A 70 -10.35 -16.49 7.92
C ASN A 70 -9.36 -16.36 9.10
N THR A 71 -8.18 -16.97 8.99
CA THR A 71 -7.09 -16.87 9.98
C THR A 71 -5.87 -16.23 9.37
N TYR A 72 -5.06 -15.56 10.18
CA TYR A 72 -3.82 -14.95 9.70
C TYR A 72 -2.83 -16.04 9.30
N ASN A 73 -2.63 -16.19 8.00
CA ASN A 73 -1.46 -16.85 7.45
C ASN A 73 -0.79 -15.87 6.50
N GLU A 74 0.37 -15.35 6.92
CA GLU A 74 1.08 -14.32 6.18
C GLU A 74 1.34 -14.73 4.73
N SER A 75 1.85 -15.93 4.49
CA SER A 75 2.17 -16.42 3.14
C SER A 75 0.93 -16.52 2.27
N THR A 76 -0.14 -17.10 2.81
CA THR A 76 -1.42 -17.23 2.09
C THR A 76 -2.00 -15.87 1.75
N TRP A 77 -2.05 -14.94 2.71
CA TRP A 77 -2.61 -13.61 2.51
C TRP A 77 -1.78 -12.78 1.52
N ARG A 78 -0.45 -12.90 1.55
CA ARG A 78 0.43 -12.29 0.52
C ARG A 78 0.08 -12.76 -0.88
N ASN A 79 -0.01 -14.07 -1.06
CA ASN A 79 -0.32 -14.65 -2.38
C ASN A 79 -1.72 -14.25 -2.85
N LEU A 80 -2.71 -14.25 -1.94
CA LEU A 80 -4.07 -13.79 -2.28
C LEU A 80 -4.07 -12.31 -2.68
N PHE A 81 -3.30 -11.46 -1.99
CA PHE A 81 -3.26 -10.05 -2.30
C PHE A 81 -2.55 -9.78 -3.63
N GLU A 82 -1.40 -10.42 -3.86
CA GLU A 82 -0.65 -10.35 -5.11
C GLU A 82 -1.52 -10.69 -6.32
N LEU A 83 -2.35 -11.74 -6.20
CA LEU A 83 -3.19 -12.24 -7.29
C LEU A 83 -4.51 -11.47 -7.50
N ASN A 84 -5.03 -10.77 -6.49
CA ASN A 84 -6.40 -10.25 -6.53
C ASN A 84 -6.53 -8.74 -6.29
N ILE A 85 -5.52 -8.06 -5.72
CA ILE A 85 -5.57 -6.62 -5.46
C ILE A 85 -4.96 -5.85 -6.63
N LYS A 86 -5.73 -4.91 -7.18
CA LYS A 86 -5.34 -4.12 -8.36
C LYS A 86 -4.57 -2.84 -8.03
N ASP A 87 -4.79 -2.27 -6.85
CA ASP A 87 -4.09 -1.06 -6.44
C ASP A 87 -2.59 -1.35 -6.27
N ALA A 88 -1.75 -0.77 -7.13
CA ALA A 88 -0.32 -1.08 -7.19
C ALA A 88 0.43 -0.70 -5.90
N VAL A 89 0.02 0.37 -5.21
CA VAL A 89 0.65 0.79 -3.95
C VAL A 89 0.33 -0.23 -2.87
N VAL A 90 -0.95 -0.62 -2.75
CA VAL A 90 -1.36 -1.60 -1.75
C VAL A 90 -0.82 -2.99 -2.05
N ASN A 91 -0.86 -3.43 -3.30
CA ASN A 91 -0.28 -4.71 -3.72
C ASN A 91 1.23 -4.74 -3.38
N THR A 92 1.98 -3.66 -3.67
CA THR A 92 3.38 -3.54 -3.26
C THR A 92 3.55 -3.64 -1.74
N LEU A 93 2.75 -2.90 -0.95
CA LEU A 93 2.80 -2.98 0.51
C LEU A 93 2.48 -4.39 1.03
N SER A 94 1.59 -5.10 0.34
CA SER A 94 1.22 -6.47 0.67
C SER A 94 2.36 -7.48 0.52
N THR A 95 3.43 -7.14 -0.21
CA THR A 95 4.65 -7.98 -0.34
C THR A 95 5.75 -7.63 0.68
N THR A 96 5.59 -6.54 1.46
CA THR A 96 6.56 -6.15 2.49
C THR A 96 6.32 -6.88 3.81
N GLN A 97 7.39 -7.28 4.52
CA GLN A 97 7.33 -8.01 5.80
C GLN A 97 6.32 -7.39 6.77
N THR A 98 5.28 -8.15 7.11
CA THR A 98 4.02 -7.80 7.80
C THR A 98 2.98 -7.07 6.94
N LEU A 99 1.88 -7.76 6.62
CA LEU A 99 0.72 -7.24 5.90
C LEU A 99 -0.15 -6.40 6.85
N PRO A 100 -0.12 -5.05 6.79
CA PRO A 100 -0.90 -4.21 7.72
C PRO A 100 -2.42 -4.37 7.55
N LEU A 101 -2.84 -4.97 6.44
CA LEU A 101 -4.22 -5.10 6.01
C LEU A 101 -4.94 -6.35 6.53
N PHE A 102 -4.25 -7.25 7.25
CA PHE A 102 -4.94 -8.40 7.85
C PHE A 102 -5.96 -7.99 8.92
N SER A 103 -5.67 -6.93 9.67
CA SER A 103 -6.54 -6.47 10.76
C SER A 103 -7.71 -5.60 10.32
N LEU A 104 -8.02 -5.56 9.02
CA LEU A 104 -9.15 -4.82 8.46
C LEU A 104 -10.44 -5.62 8.47
#